data_AF-A0A314YUK1-F1
#
_entry.id   AF-A0A314YUK1-F1
#
_cell.length_a   1.000
_cell.length_b   1.000
_cell.length_c   1.000
_cell.angle_alpha   90.00
_cell.angle_beta   90.00
_cell.angle_gamma   90.00
#
_symmetry.space_group_name_H-M   'P 1'
#
loop_
_entity.id
_entity.type
_entity.pdbx_description
1 polymer ?
#
loop_
_entity_poly.entity_id
_entity_poly.type
_entity_poly.pdbx_seq_one_letter_code
_entity_poly.pdbx_strand_id
1 'polypeptide(L)'
;MKLELKLPVLALVDSDPYGLKILSVYGCGLKNMSYDSANLTTPDIKWLGIRPCDLDKYKIPEQCRLTMTDQDIKTGKEMLEEDFVKKNPKWVEELTLMVKTKQKAEIQALSTFGFQYLSETYLPLKLQEQDWI
;
A
#
# COMPACT_ATOMS: atom_id res chain seq x y z
N MET A 1 -20.19 -14.03 -6.93
CA MET A 1 -19.96 -12.62 -6.55
C MET A 1 -18.79 -11.93 -7.25
N LYS A 2 -17.50 -12.27 -7.07
CA LYS A 2 -16.40 -11.61 -7.85
C LYS A 2 -16.27 -12.07 -9.30
N LEU A 3 -16.56 -13.35 -9.57
CA LEU A 3 -16.56 -13.92 -10.92
C LEU A 3 -17.63 -13.32 -11.86
N GLU A 4 -18.63 -12.63 -11.32
CA GLU A 4 -19.77 -12.12 -12.10
C GLU A 4 -19.62 -10.66 -12.55
N LEU A 5 -18.86 -9.82 -11.82
CA LEU A 5 -18.85 -8.38 -12.05
C LEU A 5 -17.53 -7.84 -12.65
N LYS A 6 -16.43 -8.61 -12.66
CA LYS A 6 -15.11 -8.22 -13.23
C LYS A 6 -14.65 -6.80 -12.84
N LEU A 7 -15.00 -6.33 -11.65
CA LEU A 7 -14.62 -5.00 -11.19
C LEU A 7 -13.19 -5.01 -10.65
N PRO A 8 -12.32 -4.08 -11.08
CA PRO A 8 -10.99 -3.94 -10.50
C PRO A 8 -11.11 -3.51 -9.04
N VAL A 9 -10.33 -4.13 -8.15
CA VAL A 9 -10.24 -3.71 -6.75
C VAL A 9 -8.92 -3.01 -6.53
N LEU A 10 -9.03 -1.78 -6.04
CA LEU A 10 -7.90 -0.93 -5.72
C LEU A 10 -7.86 -0.74 -4.20
N ALA A 11 -6.70 -0.95 -3.60
CA ALA A 11 -6.46 -0.75 -2.17
C ALA A 11 -5.70 0.55 -1.94
N LEU A 12 -6.30 1.45 -1.18
CA LEU A 12 -5.64 2.63 -0.63
C LEU A 12 -5.38 2.37 0.87
N VAL A 13 -4.10 2.35 1.25
CA VAL A 13 -3.60 2.11 2.61
C VAL A 13 -2.55 3.16 2.97
N ASP A 14 -2.21 3.27 4.25
CA ASP A 14 -1.13 4.14 4.68
C ASP A 14 0.24 3.63 4.19
N SER A 15 1.21 4.53 4.08
CA SER A 15 2.59 4.19 3.71
C SER A 15 3.34 3.66 4.93
N ASP A 16 2.89 2.53 5.45
CA ASP A 16 3.50 1.83 6.56
C ASP A 16 3.50 0.30 6.35
N PRO A 17 4.34 -0.45 7.10
CA PRO A 17 4.39 -1.90 7.00
C PRO A 17 3.05 -2.56 7.37
N TYR A 18 2.25 -1.92 8.22
CA TYR A 18 0.93 -2.44 8.62
C TYR A 18 -0.09 -2.38 7.47
N GLY A 19 -0.12 -1.28 6.72
CA GLY A 19 -0.96 -1.11 5.53
C GLY A 19 -0.65 -2.17 4.49
N LEU A 20 0.64 -2.47 4.27
CA LEU A 20 1.07 -3.55 3.39
C LEU A 20 0.67 -4.93 3.91
N LYS A 21 0.71 -5.15 5.23
CA LYS A 21 0.24 -6.40 5.84
C LYS A 21 -1.27 -6.60 5.65
N ILE A 22 -2.06 -5.53 5.77
CA ILE A 22 -3.49 -5.55 5.45
C ILE A 22 -3.70 -5.95 3.99
N LEU A 23 -2.96 -5.32 3.07
CA LEU A 23 -3.00 -5.63 1.65
C LEU A 23 -2.63 -7.09 1.35
N SER A 24 -1.58 -7.61 2.01
CA SER A 24 -1.19 -9.03 1.90
C SER A 24 -2.29 -9.97 2.39
N VAL A 25 -3.01 -9.60 3.46
CA VAL A 25 -4.15 -10.39 3.97
C VAL A 25 -5.31 -10.41 2.98
N TYR A 26 -5.64 -9.28 2.35
CA TYR A 26 -6.69 -9.22 1.33
C TYR A 26 -6.29 -9.88 -0.01
N GLY A 27 -5.01 -9.82 -0.36
CA GLY A 27 -4.47 -10.39 -1.59
C GLY A 27 -4.27 -11.90 -1.53
N CYS A 28 -3.64 -12.37 -0.46
CA CYS A 28 -3.18 -13.76 -0.32
C CYS A 28 -4.00 -14.57 0.71
N GLY A 29 -4.82 -13.91 1.53
CA GLY A 29 -5.57 -14.53 2.61
C GLY A 29 -4.77 -14.62 3.90
N LEU A 30 -5.46 -14.70 5.04
CA LEU A 30 -4.83 -15.01 6.32
C LEU A 30 -4.38 -16.46 6.35
N LYS A 31 -3.12 -16.72 6.75
CA LYS A 31 -2.57 -18.06 7.04
C LYS A 31 -3.50 -18.89 7.97
N ASN A 32 -4.33 -18.23 8.79
CA ASN A 32 -5.25 -18.85 9.76
C ASN A 32 -6.70 -19.08 9.26
N MET A 33 -7.07 -18.63 8.06
CA MET A 33 -8.40 -18.81 7.47
C MET A 33 -8.31 -19.47 6.09
N SER A 34 -7.51 -20.53 5.99
CA SER A 34 -7.34 -21.31 4.76
C SER A 34 -8.66 -21.89 4.22
N TYR A 35 -9.65 -22.15 5.08
CA TYR A 35 -10.92 -22.78 4.69
C TYR A 35 -11.88 -21.85 3.91
N ASP A 36 -11.88 -20.54 4.18
CA ASP A 36 -12.74 -19.55 3.51
C ASP A 36 -11.97 -18.59 2.56
N SER A 37 -10.65 -18.70 2.54
CA SER A 37 -9.74 -17.84 1.78
C SER A 37 -10.04 -17.83 0.27
N ALA A 38 -10.47 -18.94 -0.33
CA ALA A 38 -10.71 -19.04 -1.77
C ALA A 38 -11.85 -18.12 -2.27
N ASN A 39 -12.82 -17.77 -1.41
CA ASN A 39 -13.96 -16.91 -1.77
C ASN A 39 -13.78 -15.45 -1.33
N LEU A 40 -12.90 -15.18 -0.36
CA LEU A 40 -12.67 -13.85 0.22
C LEU A 40 -11.37 -13.17 -0.24
N THR A 41 -10.45 -13.93 -0.84
CA THR A 41 -9.19 -13.36 -1.35
C THR A 41 -9.38 -12.68 -2.70
N THR A 42 -8.69 -11.56 -2.85
CA THR A 42 -8.57 -10.80 -4.09
C THR A 42 -7.15 -10.88 -4.59
N PRO A 43 -6.76 -11.96 -5.28
CA PRO A 43 -5.40 -12.07 -5.82
C PRO A 43 -5.07 -10.93 -6.79
N ASP A 44 -6.08 -10.34 -7.42
CA ASP A 44 -5.96 -9.18 -8.32
C ASP A 44 -6.13 -7.82 -7.60
N ILE A 45 -5.98 -7.76 -6.27
CA ILE A 45 -5.99 -6.48 -5.56
C ILE A 45 -4.78 -5.65 -5.98
N LYS A 46 -5.05 -4.42 -6.41
CA LYS A 46 -4.02 -3.50 -6.87
C LYS A 46 -3.76 -2.48 -5.78
N TRP A 47 -2.50 -2.32 -5.39
CA TRP A 47 -2.09 -1.32 -4.43
C TRP A 47 -2.05 0.05 -5.12
N LEU A 48 -3.01 0.90 -4.78
CA LEU A 48 -3.16 2.24 -5.32
C LEU A 48 -2.22 3.23 -4.64
N GLY A 49 -1.99 3.10 -3.34
CA GLY A 49 -1.14 4.01 -2.55
C GLY A 49 -1.59 4.07 -1.10
N ILE A 50 -1.10 5.00 -0.27
CA ILE A 50 0.06 5.88 -0.51
C ILE A 50 1.32 5.03 -0.54
N ARG A 51 2.11 5.17 -1.60
CA ARG A 51 3.39 4.46 -1.71
C ARG A 51 4.54 5.32 -1.18
N PRO A 52 5.62 4.70 -0.69
CA PRO A 52 6.87 5.38 -0.37
C PRO A 52 7.38 6.30 -1.48
N CYS A 53 7.31 5.89 -2.75
CA CYS A 53 7.71 6.72 -3.88
C CYS A 53 6.78 7.94 -4.08
N ASP A 54 5.49 7.80 -3.74
CA ASP A 54 4.53 8.90 -3.84
C ASP A 54 4.87 10.02 -2.86
N LEU A 55 5.43 9.70 -1.69
CA LEU A 55 5.83 10.72 -0.71
C LEU A 55 6.78 11.75 -1.30
N ASP A 56 7.75 11.28 -2.09
CA ASP A 56 8.72 12.13 -2.78
C ASP A 56 8.14 12.75 -4.05
N LYS A 57 7.34 12.02 -4.84
CA LYS A 57 6.68 12.53 -6.06
C LYS A 57 5.76 13.71 -5.75
N TYR A 58 4.94 13.62 -4.70
CA TYR A 58 4.01 14.68 -4.28
C TYR A 58 4.63 15.67 -3.30
N LYS A 59 5.93 15.55 -2.99
CA LYS A 59 6.66 16.42 -2.04
C LYS A 59 5.89 16.60 -0.73
N ILE A 60 5.37 15.51 -0.17
CA ILE A 60 4.68 15.54 1.12
C ILE A 60 5.66 16.11 2.16
N PRO A 61 5.30 17.20 2.87
CA PRO A 61 6.23 17.88 3.75
C PRO A 61 6.67 16.95 4.89
N GLU A 62 7.94 17.04 5.28
CA GLU A 62 8.54 16.16 6.29
C GLU A 62 7.81 16.23 7.64
N GLN A 63 7.17 17.36 7.96
CA GLN A 63 6.34 17.50 9.15
C GLN A 63 5.17 16.50 9.22
N CYS A 64 4.72 16.00 8.08
CA CYS A 64 3.66 14.99 7.96
C CYS A 64 4.24 13.58 7.72
N ARG A 65 5.57 13.46 7.58
CA ARG A 65 6.28 12.18 7.51
C ARG A 65 6.69 11.81 8.92
N LEU A 66 6.23 10.65 9.37
CA LEU A 66 6.59 10.12 10.67
C LEU A 66 7.86 9.26 10.52
N THR A 67 8.73 9.29 11.51
CA THR A 67 9.86 8.36 11.56
C THR A 67 9.35 6.95 11.89
N MET A 68 9.85 5.95 11.17
CA MET A 68 9.57 4.55 11.46
C MET A 68 10.21 4.14 12.79
N THR A 69 9.48 3.34 13.57
CA THR A 69 10.05 2.70 14.76
C THR A 69 10.91 1.50 14.37
N ASP A 70 11.79 1.04 15.26
CA ASP A 70 12.59 -0.17 15.02
C ASP A 70 11.73 -1.40 14.74
N GLN A 71 10.54 -1.45 15.34
CA GLN A 71 9.55 -2.50 15.10
C GLN A 71 9.00 -2.42 13.67
N ASP A 72 8.67 -1.22 13.18
CA ASP A 72 8.22 -1.01 11.80
C ASP A 72 9.29 -1.45 10.80
N ILE A 73 10.56 -1.10 11.04
CA ILE A 73 11.69 -1.50 10.19
C ILE A 73 11.85 -3.02 10.19
N LYS A 74 11.71 -3.68 11.34
CA LYS A 74 11.76 -5.14 11.45
C LYS A 74 10.63 -5.79 10.66
N THR A 75 9.40 -5.31 10.81
CA THR A 75 8.24 -5.82 10.06
C THR A 75 8.40 -5.60 8.56
N GLY A 76 8.91 -4.44 8.12
CA GLY A 76 9.21 -4.19 6.71
C GLY A 76 10.24 -5.17 6.14
N LYS A 77 11.27 -5.52 6.91
CA LYS A 77 12.25 -6.55 6.50
C LYS A 77 11.65 -7.96 6.46
N GLU A 78 10.85 -8.33 7.45
CA GLU A 78 10.12 -9.61 7.44
C GLU A 78 9.19 -9.70 6.23
N MET A 79 8.52 -8.61 5.87
CA MET A 79 7.66 -8.54 4.69
C MET A 79 8.42 -8.68 3.37
N LEU A 80 9.65 -8.17 3.26
CA LEU A 80 10.52 -8.40 2.09
C LEU A 80 10.83 -9.90 1.90
N GLU A 81 10.77 -10.69 2.98
CA GLU A 81 11.00 -12.13 2.92
C GLU A 81 9.77 -12.95 2.53
N GLU A 82 8.56 -12.39 2.62
CA GLU A 82 7.30 -13.07 2.26
C GLU A 82 7.21 -13.28 0.73
N ASP A 83 6.77 -14.47 0.32
CA ASP A 83 6.68 -14.87 -1.08
C ASP A 83 5.77 -13.95 -1.91
N PHE A 84 4.72 -13.41 -1.30
CA PHE A 84 3.79 -12.49 -1.95
C PHE A 84 4.49 -11.18 -2.39
N VAL A 85 5.35 -10.64 -1.54
CA VAL A 85 6.13 -9.42 -1.86
C VAL A 85 7.22 -9.77 -2.87
N LYS A 86 7.95 -10.87 -2.67
CA LYS A 86 9.01 -11.34 -3.59
C LYS A 86 8.49 -11.62 -5.00
N LYS A 87 7.24 -12.06 -5.14
CA LYS A 87 6.60 -12.30 -6.43
C LYS A 87 6.39 -11.02 -7.23
N ASN A 88 6.26 -9.87 -6.55
CA ASN A 88 6.00 -8.58 -7.17
C ASN A 88 7.23 -7.66 -7.02
N PRO A 89 8.09 -7.51 -8.04
CA PRO A 89 9.32 -6.72 -7.92
C PRO A 89 9.06 -5.25 -7.56
N LYS A 90 7.96 -4.66 -8.04
CA LYS A 90 7.56 -3.30 -7.67
C LYS A 90 7.27 -3.16 -6.17
N TRP A 91 6.70 -4.18 -5.55
CA TRP A 91 6.45 -4.18 -4.10
C TRP A 91 7.75 -4.27 -3.32
N VAL A 92 8.69 -5.09 -3.80
CA VAL A 92 10.05 -5.17 -3.23
C VAL A 92 10.74 -3.81 -3.31
N GLU A 93 10.65 -3.12 -4.45
CA GLU A 93 11.24 -1.78 -4.63
C GLU A 93 10.65 -0.76 -3.65
N GLU A 94 9.31 -0.66 -3.56
CA GLU A 94 8.64 0.27 -2.64
C GLU A 94 8.96 -0.05 -1.17
N LEU A 95 8.91 -1.32 -0.78
CA LEU A 95 9.19 -1.74 0.60
C LEU A 95 10.67 -1.53 0.96
N THR A 96 11.58 -1.76 0.02
CA THR A 96 13.01 -1.45 0.18
C THR A 96 13.22 0.06 0.32
N LEU A 97 12.53 0.87 -0.48
CA LEU A 97 12.57 2.33 -0.38
C LEU A 97 12.07 2.78 0.99
N MET A 98 10.95 2.24 1.47
CA MET A 98 10.39 2.50 2.80
C MET A 98 11.40 2.22 3.92
N VAL A 99 12.03 1.03 3.89
CA VAL A 99 13.03 0.63 4.89
C VAL A 99 14.30 1.50 4.81
N LYS A 100 14.65 1.99 3.62
CA LYS A 100 15.82 2.85 3.39
C LYS A 100 15.58 4.28 3.86
N THR A 101 14.42 4.86 3.56
CA THR A 101 14.06 6.23 4.00
C THR A 101 13.71 6.26 5.48
N LYS A 102 13.25 5.13 6.05
CA LYS A 102 12.77 5.02 7.44
C LYS A 102 11.67 6.04 7.76
N GLN A 103 10.89 6.39 6.74
CA GLN A 103 9.78 7.33 6.83
C GLN A 103 8.48 6.59 6.55
N LYS A 104 7.45 6.90 7.33
CA LYS A 104 6.07 6.48 7.12
C LYS A 104 5.19 7.70 6.95
N ALA A 105 4.03 7.51 6.34
CA ALA A 105 3.06 8.58 6.17
C ALA A 105 1.65 8.03 6.15
N GLU A 106 0.76 8.79 6.77
CA GLU A 106 -0.67 8.50 6.79
C GLU A 106 -1.33 9.08 5.53
N ILE A 107 -2.46 8.51 5.12
CA ILE A 107 -3.30 9.05 4.05
C ILE A 107 -3.68 10.50 4.34
N GLN A 108 -3.86 10.84 5.62
CA GLN A 108 -4.15 12.20 6.07
C GLN A 108 -3.04 13.20 5.79
N ALA A 109 -1.79 12.76 5.55
CA ALA A 109 -0.71 13.65 5.15
C ALA A 109 -1.02 14.39 3.84
N LEU A 110 -1.79 13.77 2.93
CA LEU A 110 -2.27 14.41 1.70
C LEU A 110 -3.26 15.55 1.97
N SER A 111 -4.00 15.49 3.09
CA SER A 111 -4.94 16.55 3.49
C SER A 111 -4.23 17.86 3.84
N THR A 112 -2.92 17.84 4.04
CA THR A 112 -2.08 19.05 4.23
C THR A 112 -2.14 19.98 3.02
N PHE A 113 -2.32 19.45 1.81
CA PHE A 113 -2.50 20.24 0.60
C PHE A 113 -3.95 20.72 0.40
N GLY A 114 -4.88 20.23 1.23
CA GLY A 114 -6.30 20.54 1.19
C GLY A 114 -7.12 19.29 1.50
N PHE A 115 -8.23 19.45 2.23
CA PHE A 115 -9.11 18.33 2.60
C PHE A 115 -9.63 17.55 1.39
N GLN A 116 -9.82 18.23 0.25
CA GLN A 116 -10.28 17.64 -1.00
C GLN A 116 -9.15 17.14 -1.91
N TYR A 117 -7.88 17.32 -1.55
CA TYR A 117 -6.75 16.95 -2.41
C TYR A 117 -6.74 15.45 -2.74
N LEU A 118 -7.05 14.61 -1.75
CA LEU A 118 -7.15 13.17 -1.94
C LEU A 118 -8.19 12.80 -3.00
N SER A 119 -9.40 13.35 -2.90
CA SER A 119 -10.54 13.01 -3.77
C SER A 119 -10.52 13.70 -5.12
N GLU A 120 -10.05 14.94 -5.19
CA GLU A 120 -10.11 15.77 -6.40
C GLU A 120 -8.84 15.73 -7.23
N THR A 121 -7.69 15.42 -6.62
CA THR A 121 -6.38 15.41 -7.30
C THR A 121 -5.74 14.02 -7.27
N TYR A 122 -5.46 13.47 -6.09
CA TYR A 122 -4.67 12.25 -5.97
C TYR A 122 -5.37 11.02 -6.58
N LEU A 123 -6.61 10.76 -6.19
CA LEU A 123 -7.37 9.61 -6.70
C LEU A 123 -7.62 9.71 -8.21
N PRO A 124 -8.14 10.82 -8.77
CA PRO A 124 -8.37 10.94 -10.21
C PRO A 124 -7.09 10.81 -11.02
N LEU A 125 -6.00 11.43 -10.58
CA LEU A 125 -4.70 11.37 -11.25
C LEU A 125 -4.18 9.93 -11.30
N LYS A 126 -4.19 9.22 -10.17
CA LYS A 126 -3.76 7.81 -10.12
C LYS A 126 -4.64 6.89 -10.95
N LEU A 127 -5.95 7.14 -10.96
CA LEU A 127 -6.88 6.36 -11.77
C LEU A 127 -6.66 6.57 -13.27
N GLN A 128 -6.38 7.81 -13.69
CA GLN A 128 -6.07 8.15 -15.08
C GLN A 128 -4.72 7.60 -15.54
N GLU A 129 -3.67 7.74 -14.70
CA GLU A 129 -2.33 7.19 -14.98
C GLU A 129 -2.27 5.67 -14.88
N GLN A 130 -3.34 5.04 -14.36
CA GLN A 130 -3.38 3.62 -14.00
C GLN A 130 -2.22 3.20 -13.09
N ASP A 131 -1.84 4.12 -12.20
CA ASP A 131 -0.63 4.04 -11.38
C ASP A 131 -0.89 3.27 -10.08
N TRP A 132 -1.08 1.97 -10.24
CA TRP A 132 -1.22 0.99 -9.16
C TRP A 132 -0.34 -0.23 -9.43
N ILE A 133 0.03 -0.97 -8.38
CA ILE A 133 0.93 -2.14 -8.45
C ILE A 133 0.36 -3.40 -7.81
#